data_AF-A0A842Y3I9-F1
#
_entry.id   AF-A0A842Y3I9-F1
#
_cell.length_a   1.000
_cell.length_b   1.000
_cell.length_c   1.000
_cell.angle_alpha   90.00
_cell.angle_beta   90.00
_cell.angle_gamma   90.00
#
_symmetry.space_group_name_H-M   'P 1'
#
loop_
_entity.id
_entity.type
_entity.pdbx_description
1 polymer ?
#
loop_
_entity_poly.entity_id
_entity_poly.type
_entity_poly.pdbx_seq_one_letter_code
_entity_poly.pdbx_strand_id
1 'polypeptide(L)'
;MVIFIKKAIFLTILILAIISSGCIEGTDDDTDHTIDQGINSLVVIADLPEGYEFLGTYPDFSEYDKDYENIINSGEEIYKDQNYNDVYLDVIEFDTESNAINFIEDYKSRKESATNGDIFTTPAINGHSVTRMKTYSISKGTQEPRYSFFWNNNNYVFIIKSNSNNENSALNMVICLTQ
;
A
#
# COMPACT_ATOMS: atom_id res chain seq x y z
N MET A 1 -14.76 25.99 -73.29
CA MET A 1 -15.27 27.33 -72.90
C MET A 1 -15.63 27.21 -71.43
N VAL A 2 -14.96 27.78 -70.42
CA VAL A 2 -14.16 29.02 -70.29
C VAL A 2 -12.98 28.75 -69.33
N ILE A 3 -11.80 29.21 -69.72
CA ILE A 3 -10.60 29.40 -68.90
C ILE A 3 -10.86 30.60 -67.97
N PHE A 4 -10.53 30.56 -66.68
CA PHE A 4 -9.88 31.69 -66.01
C PHE A 4 -9.16 31.27 -64.71
N ILE A 5 -7.86 31.11 -64.89
CA ILE A 5 -6.79 31.27 -63.90
C ILE A 5 -6.87 32.69 -63.30
N LYS A 6 -6.71 32.85 -61.98
CA LYS A 6 -5.82 33.87 -61.37
C LYS A 6 -5.83 33.89 -59.82
N LYS A 7 -4.60 33.77 -59.28
CA LYS A 7 -4.07 34.26 -57.97
C LYS A 7 -4.44 33.39 -56.74
N ALA A 8 -3.54 32.97 -55.86
CA ALA A 8 -2.10 33.17 -55.62
C ALA A 8 -1.63 31.94 -54.77
N ILE A 9 -0.57 31.20 -55.14
CA ILE A 9 0.85 31.41 -54.80
C ILE A 9 1.13 31.59 -53.29
N PHE A 10 1.82 30.56 -52.74
CA PHE A 10 2.67 30.48 -51.54
C PHE A 10 2.03 30.46 -50.15
N LEU A 11 2.09 29.30 -49.46
CA LEU A 11 3.22 29.02 -48.55
C LEU A 11 3.27 27.53 -48.16
N THR A 12 4.31 26.85 -48.65
CA THR A 12 4.82 25.55 -48.18
C THR A 12 5.22 25.61 -46.71
N ILE A 13 4.88 24.57 -45.91
CA ILE A 13 5.81 23.87 -45.01
C ILE A 13 5.35 22.41 -44.93
N LEU A 14 6.23 21.53 -45.40
CA LEU A 14 6.23 20.08 -45.23
C LEU A 14 6.92 19.79 -43.89
N ILE A 15 6.27 19.07 -42.98
CA ILE A 15 6.98 18.26 -41.98
C ILE A 15 6.26 16.91 -41.87
N LEU A 16 6.89 15.89 -42.47
CA LEU A 16 6.67 14.49 -42.11
C LEU A 16 7.29 14.28 -40.72
N ALA A 17 6.50 13.81 -39.76
CA ALA A 17 7.01 13.12 -38.59
C ALA A 17 6.15 11.87 -38.39
N ILE A 18 6.67 10.74 -38.89
CA ILE A 18 6.22 9.41 -38.56
C ILE A 18 6.72 9.18 -37.14
N ILE A 19 5.82 9.12 -36.16
CA ILE A 19 6.17 8.57 -34.85
C ILE A 19 5.62 7.16 -34.82
N SER A 20 6.48 6.22 -35.20
CA SER A 20 6.35 4.82 -34.80
C SER A 20 6.46 4.77 -33.28
N SER A 21 5.34 4.74 -32.56
CA SER A 21 5.34 4.22 -31.20
C SER A 21 5.30 2.70 -31.33
N GLY A 22 6.47 2.09 -31.18
CA GLY A 22 6.64 0.66 -31.26
C GLY A 22 5.99 -0.03 -30.07
N CYS A 23 5.21 -1.08 -30.37
CA CYS A 23 5.16 -2.24 -29.49
C CYS A 23 6.61 -2.72 -29.29
N ILE A 24 7.12 -2.59 -28.07
CA ILE A 24 8.26 -3.38 -27.62
C ILE A 24 7.66 -4.62 -26.98
N GLU A 25 7.84 -5.74 -27.66
CA GLU A 25 7.55 -7.08 -27.22
C GLU A 25 8.86 -7.69 -26.69
N GLY A 26 8.82 -8.24 -25.47
CA GLY A 26 9.95 -8.86 -24.76
C GLY A 26 10.57 -7.91 -23.74
N THR A 27 10.44 -8.14 -22.43
CA THR A 27 11.00 -9.30 -21.70
C THR A 27 10.31 -9.38 -20.34
N ASP A 28 10.04 -10.61 -19.89
CA ASP A 28 9.51 -11.03 -18.58
C ASP A 28 9.46 -9.93 -17.50
N ASP A 29 8.27 -9.42 -17.24
CA ASP A 29 7.96 -8.55 -16.10
C ASP A 29 7.56 -9.47 -14.93
N ASP A 30 8.56 -10.00 -14.23
CA ASP A 30 8.39 -10.26 -12.80
C ASP A 30 8.21 -8.87 -12.20
N THR A 31 6.96 -8.51 -11.88
CA THR A 31 6.66 -7.35 -11.04
C THR A 31 7.20 -7.62 -9.64
N ASP A 32 8.52 -7.47 -9.50
CA ASP A 32 9.18 -7.36 -8.21
C ASP A 32 8.70 -6.03 -7.62
N HIS A 33 7.88 -6.12 -6.58
CA HIS A 33 7.50 -4.99 -5.75
C HIS A 33 8.76 -4.45 -5.06
N THR A 34 9.59 -3.74 -5.81
CA THR A 34 10.86 -3.21 -5.32
C THR A 34 10.59 -2.12 -4.30
N ILE A 35 10.98 -2.38 -3.05
CA ILE A 35 11.19 -1.34 -2.04
C ILE A 35 12.26 -0.40 -2.60
N ASP A 36 11.89 0.83 -2.98
CA ASP A 36 12.85 1.82 -3.46
C ASP A 36 13.75 2.24 -2.29
N GLN A 37 14.98 1.70 -2.26
CA GLN A 37 16.00 2.03 -1.26
C GLN A 37 16.64 3.40 -1.54
N GLY A 38 15.81 4.44 -1.56
CA GLY A 38 16.22 5.83 -1.55
C GLY A 38 16.35 6.35 -0.12
N ILE A 39 17.58 6.38 0.40
CA ILE A 39 18.08 7.12 1.58
C ILE A 39 16.97 7.53 2.60
N ASN A 40 16.72 6.64 3.58
CA ASN A 40 15.87 6.85 4.78
C ASN A 40 14.35 6.73 4.65
N SER A 41 13.77 6.23 3.56
CA SER A 41 12.33 5.95 3.56
C SER A 41 12.01 4.53 3.11
N LEU A 42 11.48 3.71 4.02
CA LEU A 42 10.73 2.50 3.70
C LEU A 42 9.47 2.94 2.97
N VAL A 43 9.56 3.12 1.65
CA VAL A 43 8.43 3.43 0.79
C VAL A 43 8.11 2.17 0.00
N VAL A 44 6.87 1.71 0.13
CA VAL A 44 6.31 0.62 -0.66
C VAL A 44 5.56 1.29 -1.80
N ILE A 45 6.25 1.52 -2.92
CA ILE A 45 5.60 1.96 -4.14
C ILE A 45 4.92 0.73 -4.75
N ALA A 46 3.69 0.47 -4.33
CA ALA A 46 2.84 -0.55 -4.92
C ALA A 46 1.83 0.07 -5.87
N ASP A 47 1.36 -0.73 -6.84
CA ASP A 47 0.09 -0.44 -7.50
C ASP A 47 -0.99 -0.30 -6.43
N LEU A 48 -1.70 0.82 -6.45
CA LEU A 48 -2.75 1.10 -5.47
C LEU A 48 -4.05 0.42 -5.90
N PRO A 49 -4.87 -0.06 -4.95
CA PRO A 49 -6.21 -0.53 -5.28
C PRO A 49 -7.00 0.59 -5.97
N GLU A 50 -7.91 0.22 -6.88
CA GLU A 50 -8.73 1.20 -7.59
C GLU A 50 -9.44 2.16 -6.61
N GLY A 51 -9.30 3.47 -6.87
CA GLY A 51 -9.90 4.53 -6.06
C GLY A 51 -9.10 4.91 -4.80
N TYR A 52 -7.91 4.33 -4.59
CA TYR A 52 -7.00 4.78 -3.53
C TYR A 52 -6.10 5.92 -4.01
N GLU A 53 -5.86 6.87 -3.12
CA GLU A 53 -4.97 8.01 -3.36
C GLU A 53 -3.86 8.03 -2.29
N PHE A 54 -2.61 8.10 -2.71
CA PHE A 54 -1.48 8.32 -1.81
C PHE A 54 -1.47 9.76 -1.31
N LEU A 55 -1.36 9.95 0.02
CA LEU A 55 -1.37 11.25 0.67
C LEU A 55 0.00 11.67 1.20
N GLY A 56 0.87 10.71 1.52
CA GLY A 56 2.22 10.98 1.99
C GLY A 56 2.83 9.84 2.79
N THR A 57 4.10 10.04 3.15
CA THR A 57 4.90 9.12 3.98
C THR A 57 5.37 9.84 5.23
N TYR A 58 5.39 9.12 6.34
CA TYR A 58 6.01 9.49 7.60
C TYR A 58 7.17 8.51 7.87
N PRO A 59 8.42 8.88 7.52
CA PRO A 59 9.59 8.04 7.81
C PRO A 59 9.89 8.02 9.32
N ASP A 60 10.68 7.05 9.76
CA ASP A 60 11.07 6.86 11.17
C ASP A 60 9.85 6.74 12.11
N PHE A 61 8.90 5.89 11.74
CA PHE A 61 7.64 5.71 12.48
C PHE A 61 7.83 4.92 13.78
N SER A 62 8.15 5.65 14.84
CA SER A 62 8.53 5.09 16.16
C SER A 62 7.37 4.60 17.05
N GLU A 63 6.19 4.28 16.50
CA GLU A 63 5.06 3.77 17.30
C GLU A 63 5.45 2.47 18.06
N TYR A 64 6.31 1.65 17.46
CA TYR A 64 6.65 0.32 17.95
C TYR A 64 7.96 0.25 18.75
N ASP A 65 8.85 1.24 18.61
CA ASP A 65 10.23 1.19 19.12
C ASP A 65 10.35 1.07 20.65
N LYS A 66 9.34 1.54 21.38
CA LYS A 66 9.34 1.48 22.86
C LYS A 66 8.95 0.11 23.39
N ASP A 67 8.21 -0.63 22.58
CA ASP A 67 7.52 -1.84 22.99
C ASP A 67 8.19 -3.09 22.41
N TYR A 68 8.95 -2.96 21.32
CA TYR A 68 9.55 -4.07 20.59
C TYR A 68 11.02 -3.81 20.28
N GLU A 69 11.84 -4.85 20.38
CA GLU A 69 13.28 -4.80 20.13
C GLU A 69 13.60 -5.25 18.69
N ASN A 70 14.83 -4.98 18.22
CA ASN A 70 15.36 -5.43 16.92
C ASN A 70 14.68 -4.83 15.69
N ILE A 71 14.01 -3.70 15.85
CA ILE A 71 13.54 -2.85 14.75
C ILE A 71 14.76 -2.09 14.21
N ILE A 72 15.08 -2.29 12.92
CA ILE A 72 16.13 -1.55 12.21
C ILE A 72 15.58 -0.21 11.76
N ASN A 73 14.38 -0.22 11.19
CA ASN A 73 13.77 0.92 10.55
C ASN A 73 12.24 0.74 10.50
N SER A 74 11.52 1.85 10.40
CA SER A 74 10.07 1.84 10.23
C SER A 74 9.58 3.06 9.47
N GLY A 75 8.46 2.90 8.77
CA GLY A 75 7.77 3.99 8.08
C GLY A 75 6.26 3.77 8.09
N GLU A 76 5.50 4.87 8.00
CA GLU A 76 4.05 4.84 7.78
C GLU A 76 3.75 5.54 6.46
N GLU A 77 2.93 4.92 5.62
CA GLU A 77 2.34 5.54 4.44
C GLU A 77 0.86 5.78 4.67
N ILE A 78 0.37 6.90 4.15
CA ILE A 78 -1.00 7.35 4.36
C ILE A 78 -1.70 7.42 3.02
N TYR A 79 -2.87 6.82 2.98
CA TYR A 79 -3.74 6.72 1.83
C TYR A 79 -5.14 7.21 2.13
N LYS A 80 -5.86 7.60 1.09
CA LYS A 80 -7.30 7.79 1.10
C LYS A 80 -7.97 6.67 0.32
N ASP A 81 -8.99 6.02 0.89
CA ASP A 81 -9.83 5.08 0.13
C ASP A 81 -10.86 5.82 -0.74
N GLN A 82 -11.56 5.08 -1.60
CA GLN A 82 -12.64 5.59 -2.46
C GLN A 82 -13.81 6.25 -1.70
N ASN A 83 -13.92 6.05 -0.39
CA ASN A 83 -14.96 6.62 0.48
C ASN A 83 -14.41 7.75 1.37
N TYR A 84 -13.22 8.27 1.08
CA TYR A 84 -12.54 9.32 1.84
C TYR A 84 -12.16 8.93 3.29
N ASN A 85 -11.98 7.64 3.57
CA ASN A 85 -11.41 7.14 4.82
C ASN A 85 -9.89 7.14 4.74
N ASP A 86 -9.24 7.35 5.88
CA ASP A 86 -7.79 7.22 5.98
C ASP A 86 -7.43 5.73 6.10
N VAL A 87 -6.42 5.32 5.35
CA VAL A 87 -5.82 4.00 5.40
C VAL A 87 -4.32 4.20 5.59
N TYR A 88 -3.76 3.48 6.54
CA TYR A 88 -2.35 3.59 6.90
C TYR A 88 -1.69 2.25 6.67
N LEU A 89 -0.48 2.30 6.11
CA LEU A 89 0.40 1.16 5.91
C LEU A 89 1.67 1.41 6.72
N ASP A 90 1.83 0.70 7.82
CA ASP A 90 3.09 0.69 8.57
C ASP A 90 3.96 -0.44 8.02
N VAL A 91 5.22 -0.12 7.74
CA VAL A 91 6.24 -1.06 7.30
C VAL A 91 7.36 -1.04 8.33
N ILE A 92 7.68 -2.20 8.88
CA ILE A 92 8.69 -2.34 9.94
C ILE A 92 9.72 -3.34 9.48
N GLU A 93 10.99 -2.92 9.48
CA GLU A 93 12.12 -3.75 9.13
C GLU A 93 12.80 -4.28 10.41
N PHE A 94 13.09 -5.58 10.42
CA PHE A 94 13.78 -6.26 11.50
C PHE A 94 15.13 -6.82 11.06
N ASP A 95 16.01 -7.12 12.03
CA ASP A 95 17.31 -7.76 11.77
C ASP A 95 17.19 -9.12 11.07
N THR A 96 16.11 -9.86 11.34
CA THR A 96 15.89 -11.21 10.81
C THR A 96 14.41 -11.47 10.58
N GLU A 97 14.10 -12.41 9.69
CA GLU A 97 12.74 -12.93 9.50
C GLU A 97 12.15 -13.51 10.80
N SER A 98 12.96 -14.18 11.62
CA SER A 98 12.49 -14.69 12.91
C SER A 98 12.03 -13.58 13.85
N ASN A 99 12.70 -12.42 13.85
CA ASN A 99 12.28 -11.26 14.65
C ASN A 99 10.96 -10.67 14.12
N ALA A 100 10.76 -10.61 12.81
CA ALA A 100 9.51 -10.18 12.19
C ALA A 100 8.33 -11.10 12.56
N ILE A 101 8.54 -12.42 12.52
CA ILE A 101 7.52 -13.41 12.94
C ILE A 101 7.21 -13.27 14.42
N ASN A 102 8.25 -13.17 15.27
CA ASN A 102 8.08 -13.03 16.71
C ASN A 102 7.34 -11.73 17.08
N PHE A 103 7.58 -10.64 16.36
CA PHE A 103 6.85 -9.38 16.55
C PHE A 103 5.33 -9.57 16.43
N ILE A 104 4.86 -10.29 15.40
CA ILE A 104 3.42 -10.52 15.19
C ILE A 104 2.83 -11.34 16.34
N GLU A 105 3.52 -12.39 16.78
CA GLU A 105 3.06 -13.24 17.89
C GLU A 105 3.07 -12.51 19.24
N ASP A 106 4.11 -11.71 19.51
CA ASP A 106 4.18 -10.87 20.71
C ASP A 106 3.09 -9.80 20.71
N TYR A 107 2.83 -9.17 19.57
CA TYR A 107 1.75 -8.19 19.41
C TYR A 107 0.39 -8.82 19.73
N LYS A 108 0.10 -10.00 19.17
CA LYS A 108 -1.13 -10.75 19.45
C LYS A 108 -1.27 -11.06 20.94
N SER A 109 -0.23 -11.62 21.55
CA SER A 109 -0.20 -11.98 22.98
C SER A 109 -0.47 -10.78 23.91
N ARG A 110 0.15 -9.63 23.62
CA ARG A 110 -0.07 -8.39 24.39
C ARG A 110 -1.50 -7.87 24.26
N LYS A 111 -2.09 -7.93 23.06
CA LYS A 111 -3.45 -7.47 22.82
C LYS A 111 -4.51 -8.41 23.42
N GLU A 112 -4.35 -9.72 23.29
CA GLU A 112 -5.22 -10.71 23.95
C GLU A 112 -5.25 -10.49 25.45
N SER A 113 -4.09 -10.23 26.06
CA SER A 113 -3.99 -9.92 27.49
C SER A 113 -4.73 -8.64 27.90
N ALA A 114 -4.94 -7.71 26.96
CA ALA A 114 -5.60 -6.43 27.19
C ALA A 114 -7.11 -6.43 26.87
N THR A 115 -7.63 -7.47 26.21
CA THR A 115 -9.03 -7.51 25.75
C THR A 115 -9.77 -8.75 26.23
N ASN A 116 -11.04 -8.58 26.65
CA ASN A 116 -11.91 -9.70 27.00
C ASN A 116 -12.58 -10.26 25.74
N GLY A 117 -11.86 -11.08 24.97
CA GLY A 117 -12.42 -11.79 23.82
C GLY A 117 -11.38 -12.13 22.75
N ASP A 118 -11.75 -13.06 21.86
CA ASP A 118 -10.95 -13.35 20.67
C ASP A 118 -11.16 -12.26 19.63
N ILE A 119 -10.12 -11.47 19.40
CA ILE A 119 -10.11 -10.37 18.43
C ILE A 119 -9.34 -10.74 17.17
N PHE A 120 -8.70 -11.92 17.13
CA PHE A 120 -7.78 -12.32 16.06
C PHE A 120 -8.36 -13.45 15.22
N THR A 121 -8.07 -13.39 13.93
CA THR A 121 -8.36 -14.46 12.96
C THR A 121 -7.22 -14.49 11.96
N THR A 122 -6.92 -15.64 11.35
CA THR A 122 -5.79 -15.75 10.40
C THR A 122 -6.28 -16.24 9.04
N PRO A 123 -6.94 -15.39 8.23
CA PRO A 123 -7.29 -15.73 6.86
C PRO A 123 -6.05 -15.94 5.96
N ALA A 124 -6.21 -16.79 4.94
CA ALA A 124 -5.28 -16.84 3.82
C ALA A 124 -5.75 -15.87 2.72
N ILE A 125 -4.90 -14.93 2.32
CA ILE A 125 -5.17 -13.95 1.26
C ILE A 125 -4.05 -14.10 0.23
N ASN A 126 -4.39 -14.44 -1.02
CA ASN A 126 -3.42 -14.70 -2.10
C ASN A 126 -2.28 -15.67 -1.72
N GLY A 127 -2.54 -16.64 -0.84
CA GLY A 127 -1.53 -17.60 -0.37
C GLY A 127 -0.71 -17.12 0.83
N HIS A 128 -0.84 -15.86 1.24
CA HIS A 128 -0.23 -15.32 2.45
C HIS A 128 -1.12 -15.56 3.68
N SER A 129 -0.51 -15.98 4.78
CA SER A 129 -1.17 -16.07 6.08
C SER A 129 -1.24 -14.68 6.72
N VAL A 130 -2.40 -14.05 6.69
CA VAL A 130 -2.60 -12.69 7.21
C VAL A 130 -3.31 -12.76 8.54
N THR A 131 -2.77 -12.12 9.56
CA THR A 131 -3.48 -11.92 10.83
C THR A 131 -4.44 -10.74 10.68
N ARG A 132 -5.72 -10.98 10.92
CA ARG A 132 -6.78 -9.96 11.00
C ARG A 132 -7.16 -9.73 12.45
N MET A 133 -7.09 -8.49 12.91
CA MET A 133 -7.56 -8.05 14.22
C MET A 133 -8.82 -7.20 14.10
N LYS A 134 -9.81 -7.49 14.94
CA LYS A 134 -11.05 -6.70 15.08
C LYS A 134 -11.14 -6.10 16.48
N THR A 135 -10.92 -4.80 16.59
CA THR A 135 -11.14 -4.03 17.83
C THR A 135 -12.41 -3.18 17.73
N TYR A 136 -12.71 -2.42 18.78
CA TYR A 136 -13.82 -1.48 18.78
C TYR A 136 -13.40 -0.14 19.35
N SER A 137 -13.87 0.95 18.75
CA SER A 137 -13.68 2.32 19.23
C SER A 137 -15.02 3.02 19.38
N ILE A 138 -15.08 4.06 20.23
CA ILE A 138 -16.28 4.89 20.38
C ILE A 138 -16.21 6.03 19.38
N SER A 139 -17.15 6.06 18.45
CA SER A 139 -17.34 7.13 17.46
C SER A 139 -18.74 7.72 17.65
N LYS A 140 -18.82 9.03 17.91
CA LYS A 140 -20.10 9.75 18.13
C LYS A 140 -21.03 9.06 19.16
N GLY A 141 -20.44 8.50 20.22
CA GLY A 141 -21.18 7.81 21.29
C GLY A 141 -21.63 6.38 20.95
N THR A 142 -21.30 5.85 19.77
CA THR A 142 -21.58 4.47 19.37
C THR A 142 -20.30 3.66 19.30
N GLN A 143 -20.34 2.42 19.75
CA GLN A 143 -19.23 1.49 19.59
C GLN A 143 -19.20 0.96 18.15
N GLU A 144 -18.10 1.18 17.45
CA GLU A 144 -17.91 0.78 16.06
C GLU A 144 -16.67 -0.13 15.92
N PRO A 145 -16.70 -1.14 15.03
CA PRO A 145 -15.54 -1.99 14.81
C PRO A 145 -14.40 -1.23 14.13
N ARG A 146 -13.17 -1.66 14.37
CA ARG A 146 -11.97 -1.23 13.64
C ARG A 146 -11.15 -2.46 13.28
N TYR A 147 -10.64 -2.48 12.05
CA TYR A 147 -9.97 -3.63 11.48
C TYR A 147 -8.51 -3.28 11.18
N SER A 148 -7.63 -4.21 11.52
CA SER A 148 -6.21 -4.15 11.17
C SER A 148 -5.76 -5.49 10.64
N PHE A 149 -4.80 -5.46 9.71
CA PHE A 149 -4.24 -6.64 9.08
C PHE A 149 -2.72 -6.60 9.17
N PHE A 150 -2.11 -7.73 9.48
CA PHE A 150 -0.67 -7.84 9.64
C PHE A 150 -0.17 -9.12 9.01
N TRP A 151 0.95 -9.04 8.30
CA TRP A 151 1.69 -10.20 7.82
C TRP A 151 3.18 -9.84 7.73
N ASN A 152 4.02 -10.86 7.64
CA ASN A 152 5.43 -10.67 7.35
C ASN A 152 5.75 -11.15 5.93
N ASN A 153 6.75 -10.52 5.33
CA ASN A 153 7.44 -11.01 4.15
C ASN A 153 8.95 -10.86 4.42
N ASN A 154 9.67 -11.98 4.53
CA ASN A 154 11.05 -12.00 5.05
C ASN A 154 11.14 -11.28 6.41
N ASN A 155 12.11 -10.37 6.55
CA ASN A 155 12.36 -9.56 7.74
C ASN A 155 11.51 -8.29 7.84
N TYR A 156 10.49 -8.12 6.98
CA TYR A 156 9.56 -7.00 7.03
C TYR A 156 8.21 -7.43 7.60
N VAL A 157 7.60 -6.55 8.40
CA VAL A 157 6.20 -6.65 8.82
C VAL A 157 5.43 -5.51 8.19
N PHE A 158 4.27 -5.84 7.62
CA PHE A 158 3.32 -4.89 7.06
C PHE A 158 2.10 -4.85 7.95
N ILE A 159 1.64 -3.65 8.29
CA ILE A 159 0.45 -3.42 9.11
C ILE A 159 -0.47 -2.46 8.37
N ILE A 160 -1.67 -2.90 8.05
CA ILE A 160 -2.69 -2.04 7.44
C ILE A 160 -3.79 -1.76 8.46
N LYS A 161 -4.07 -0.48 8.69
CA LYS A 161 -5.16 0.00 9.56
C LYS A 161 -5.98 1.06 8.82
N SER A 162 -7.25 1.19 9.17
CA SER A 162 -8.11 2.27 8.65
C SER A 162 -8.94 2.91 9.75
N ASN A 163 -9.22 4.21 9.59
CA ASN A 163 -10.13 4.93 10.50
C ASN A 163 -11.61 4.55 10.29
N SER A 164 -11.93 3.80 9.23
CA SER A 164 -13.27 3.33 8.87
C SER A 164 -13.77 2.19 9.77
N ASN A 165 -15.10 2.10 9.91
CA ASN A 165 -15.76 0.92 10.47
C ASN A 165 -16.05 -0.16 9.42
N ASN A 166 -15.74 0.10 8.15
CA ASN A 166 -15.83 -0.85 7.05
C ASN A 166 -14.49 -1.57 6.87
N GLU A 167 -14.51 -2.89 6.98
CA GLU A 167 -13.34 -3.76 6.83
C GLU A 167 -12.66 -3.60 5.46
N ASN A 168 -13.44 -3.39 4.40
CA ASN A 168 -12.93 -3.28 3.04
C ASN A 168 -11.96 -2.10 2.85
N SER A 169 -12.06 -1.06 3.69
CA SER A 169 -11.16 0.10 3.65
C SER A 169 -9.70 -0.31 3.86
N ALA A 170 -9.43 -1.28 4.73
CA ALA A 170 -8.08 -1.83 4.92
C ALA A 170 -7.85 -3.08 4.04
N LEU A 171 -8.85 -3.97 3.93
CA LEU A 171 -8.69 -5.25 3.25
C LEU A 171 -8.34 -5.12 1.76
N ASN A 172 -8.88 -4.13 1.04
CA ASN A 172 -8.55 -3.94 -0.37
C ASN A 172 -7.06 -3.64 -0.58
N MET A 173 -6.45 -2.89 0.34
CA MET A 173 -5.00 -2.65 0.32
C MET A 173 -4.22 -3.94 0.58
N VAL A 174 -4.66 -4.77 1.54
CA VAL A 174 -4.03 -6.09 1.79
C VAL A 174 -4.07 -6.97 0.55
N ILE A 175 -5.22 -7.04 -0.13
CA ILE A 175 -5.38 -7.83 -1.35
C ILE A 175 -4.45 -7.33 -2.47
N CYS A 176 -4.18 -6.03 -2.52
CA CYS A 176 -3.28 -5.45 -3.51
C CYS A 176 -1.81 -5.79 -3.22
N LEU A 177 -1.39 -5.65 -1.96
CA LEU A 177 0.02 -5.87 -1.54
C LEU A 177 0.42 -7.33 -1.36
N THR A 178 -0.51 -8.27 -1.52
CA THR A 178 -0.26 -9.72 -1.39
C THR A 178 -0.41 -10.46 -2.72
N GLN A 179 -0.57 -9.75 -3.83
CA GLN A 179 -0.53 -10.34 -5.18
C GLN A 179 0.90 -10.73 -5.55
#